data_AF-A0A662LMQ8-F1
#
_entry.id   AF-A0A662LMQ8-F1
#
_cell.length_a   1.000
_cell.length_b   1.000
_cell.length_c   1.000
_cell.angle_alpha   90.00
_cell.angle_beta   90.00
_cell.angle_gamma   90.00
#
_symmetry.space_group_name_H-M   'P 1'
#
loop_
_entity.id
_entity.type
_entity.pdbx_description
1 polymer ?
#
loop_
_entity_poly.entity_id
_entity_poly.type
_entity_poly.pdbx_seq_one_letter_code
_entity_poly.pdbx_strand_id
1 'polypeptide(L)'
;MKLTKHNTGSAIPFLIIIIFILLISLTATSMITSNVSTSDKQIDEYLENVLDEITSYVKIKNVYGQYAQQKPYHISKIGILISPLFHDSINLSEWIIQLQTTETLSIYTFNNTAMKQEDHTIFTHPLWEKLSMSSFGIIGIIDKDDSLIHHYSLSDPSDLIFLVFNTSNASISKGDHVSIVLTSGTSMKKTITFIAPLPTQNIVSLF
;
A
#
# COMPACT_ATOMS: atom_id res chain seq x y z
N MET A 1 12.25 5.37 -52.85
CA MET A 1 13.03 6.01 -51.76
C MET A 1 12.19 5.89 -50.48
N LYS A 2 12.61 5.04 -49.54
CA LYS A 2 11.82 4.63 -48.37
C LYS A 2 12.27 5.48 -47.18
N LEU A 3 11.42 6.40 -46.70
CA LEU A 3 11.69 7.19 -45.50
C LEU A 3 11.47 6.31 -44.27
N THR A 4 12.56 5.99 -43.58
CA THR A 4 12.53 5.34 -42.26
C THR A 4 12.11 6.38 -41.22
N LYS A 5 10.92 6.18 -40.64
CA LYS A 5 10.40 6.96 -39.52
C LYS A 5 11.18 6.54 -38.27
N HIS A 6 11.99 7.44 -37.72
CA HIS A 6 12.68 7.21 -36.45
C HIS A 6 11.64 7.22 -35.33
N ASN A 7 11.46 6.09 -34.65
CA ASN A 7 10.63 6.00 -33.45
C ASN A 7 11.37 6.67 -32.28
N THR A 8 11.06 7.94 -32.00
CA THR A 8 11.49 8.68 -30.80
C THR A 8 10.47 8.57 -29.66
N GLY A 9 9.70 7.47 -29.59
CA GLY A 9 8.74 7.20 -28.53
C GLY A 9 9.25 6.12 -27.59
N SER A 10 10.16 6.46 -26.67
CA SER A 10 10.48 5.70 -25.43
C SER A 10 11.62 6.33 -24.60
N ALA A 11 12.22 7.45 -25.02
CA ALA A 11 13.37 8.03 -24.30
C ALA A 11 12.95 8.99 -23.17
N ILE A 12 11.80 9.64 -23.28
CA ILE A 12 11.33 10.67 -22.34
C ILE A 12 11.04 10.09 -20.94
N PRO A 13 10.24 9.01 -20.77
CA PRO A 13 10.00 8.45 -19.44
C PRO A 13 11.26 7.89 -18.78
N PHE A 14 12.16 7.28 -19.57
CA PHE A 14 13.45 6.79 -19.07
C PHE A 14 14.36 7.93 -18.58
N LEU A 15 14.37 9.06 -19.29
CA LEU A 15 15.14 10.24 -18.91
C LEU A 15 14.59 10.92 -17.65
N ILE A 16 13.26 10.89 -17.45
CA ILE A 16 12.62 11.32 -16.20
C ILE A 16 13.08 10.43 -15.03
N ILE A 17 13.06 9.10 -15.19
CA ILE A 17 13.53 8.16 -14.14
C ILE A 17 15.00 8.42 -13.79
N ILE A 18 15.86 8.62 -14.80
CA ILE A 18 17.28 8.96 -14.57
C ILE A 18 17.43 10.26 -13.78
N ILE A 19 16.67 11.31 -14.14
CA ILE A 19 16.69 12.59 -13.43
C ILE A 19 16.26 12.42 -11.97
N PHE A 20 15.21 11.64 -11.71
CA PHE A 20 14.77 11.33 -10.35
C PHE A 20 15.83 10.58 -9.55
N ILE A 21 16.47 9.56 -10.11
CA ILE A 21 17.58 8.83 -9.47
C ILE A 21 18.74 9.78 -9.14
N LEU A 22 19.05 10.71 -10.04
CA LEU A 22 20.13 11.69 -9.87
C LEU A 22 19.80 12.71 -8.76
N LEU A 23 18.55 13.20 -8.71
CA LEU A 23 18.06 14.08 -7.65
C LEU A 23 18.06 13.39 -6.28
N ILE A 24 17.62 12.13 -6.20
CA ILE A 24 17.67 11.32 -4.97
C ILE A 24 19.12 11.14 -4.51
N SER A 25 20.02 10.81 -5.43
CA SER A 25 21.46 10.66 -5.14
C SER A 25 22.08 11.95 -4.59
N LEU A 26 21.71 13.10 -5.15
CA LEU A 26 22.16 14.42 -4.67
C LEU A 26 21.64 14.72 -3.27
N THR A 27 20.36 14.43 -2.99
CA THR A 27 19.80 14.61 -1.64
C THR A 27 20.45 13.69 -0.61
N ALA A 28 20.66 12.41 -0.93
CA ALA A 28 21.37 11.46 -0.07
C ALA A 28 22.81 11.95 0.22
N THR A 29 23.53 12.39 -0.81
CA THR A 29 24.89 12.94 -0.66
C THR A 29 24.91 14.20 0.21
N SER A 30 23.91 15.07 0.07
CA SER A 30 23.78 16.28 0.90
C SER A 30 23.49 15.97 2.37
N MET A 31 22.78 14.88 2.66
CA MET A 31 22.53 14.40 4.03
C MET A 31 23.81 13.79 4.65
N ILE A 32 24.58 13.04 3.86
CA ILE A 32 25.90 12.52 4.25
C ILE A 32 26.87 13.65 4.65
N THR A 33 26.83 14.77 3.93
CA THR A 33 27.72 15.92 4.19
C THR A 33 27.23 16.84 5.30
N SER A 34 25.95 16.78 5.69
CA SER A 34 25.39 17.68 6.71
C SER A 34 25.19 17.06 8.10
N ASN A 35 25.20 15.72 8.25
CA ASN A 35 24.99 15.08 9.54
C ASN A 35 25.95 13.89 9.77
N VAL A 36 27.07 14.11 10.46
CA VAL A 36 27.92 13.05 11.03
C VAL A 36 27.21 12.45 12.24
N SER A 37 26.08 11.76 12.05
CA SER A 37 25.44 10.87 13.04
C SER A 37 24.18 10.15 12.52
N THR A 38 23.95 10.02 11.21
CA THR A 38 22.94 9.06 10.71
C THR A 38 23.63 7.73 10.44
N SER A 39 23.28 6.69 11.21
CA SER A 39 23.85 5.35 11.02
C SER A 39 23.55 4.84 9.62
N ASP A 40 24.54 4.26 8.93
CA ASP A 40 24.43 3.72 7.56
C ASP A 40 23.14 2.88 7.33
N LYS A 41 22.71 2.14 8.36
CA LYS A 41 21.47 1.34 8.35
C LYS A 41 20.19 2.13 8.06
N GLN A 42 20.08 3.37 8.52
CA GLN A 42 18.91 4.22 8.28
C GLN A 42 18.86 4.71 6.83
N ILE A 43 20.02 4.88 6.19
CA ILE A 43 20.13 5.31 4.80
C ILE A 43 19.79 4.14 3.87
N ASP A 44 20.30 2.94 4.17
CA ASP A 44 19.99 1.73 3.42
C ASP A 44 18.49 1.42 3.47
N GLU A 45 17.87 1.49 4.64
CA GLU A 45 16.42 1.28 4.81
C GLU A 45 15.60 2.34 4.04
N TYR A 46 16.03 3.61 4.05
CA TYR A 46 15.37 4.67 3.27
C TYR A 46 15.51 4.43 1.76
N LEU A 47 16.68 4.04 1.28
CA LEU A 47 16.94 3.72 -0.13
C LEU A 47 16.13 2.52 -0.59
N GLU A 48 16.10 1.44 0.19
CA GLU A 48 15.26 0.28 -0.09
C GLU A 48 13.78 0.66 -0.15
N ASN A 49 13.30 1.47 0.79
CA ASN A 49 11.91 1.94 0.80
C ASN A 49 11.58 2.78 -0.44
N VAL A 50 12.48 3.68 -0.87
CA VAL A 50 12.29 4.50 -2.08
C VAL A 50 12.32 3.65 -3.34
N LEU A 51 13.25 2.70 -3.44
CA LEU A 51 13.36 1.79 -4.58
C LEU A 51 12.14 0.86 -4.67
N ASP A 52 11.69 0.32 -3.54
CA ASP A 52 10.46 -0.47 -3.45
C ASP A 52 9.23 0.36 -3.85
N GLU A 53 9.11 1.61 -3.38
CA GLU A 53 8.07 2.54 -3.83
C GLU A 53 8.09 2.75 -5.36
N ILE A 54 9.23 3.11 -5.93
CA ILE A 54 9.35 3.38 -7.38
C ILE A 54 9.02 2.13 -8.21
N THR A 55 9.48 0.96 -7.78
CA THR A 55 9.24 -0.30 -8.50
C THR A 55 7.81 -0.82 -8.33
N SER A 56 7.14 -0.47 -7.22
CA SER A 56 5.78 -0.90 -6.92
C SER A 56 4.69 0.07 -7.38
N TYR A 57 5.00 1.16 -8.09
CA TYR A 57 4.09 2.25 -8.59
C TYR A 57 3.07 2.82 -7.58
N VAL A 58 3.10 2.37 -6.33
CA VAL A 58 2.14 2.63 -5.27
C VAL A 58 2.92 2.92 -4.01
N LYS A 59 2.55 4.02 -3.35
CA LYS A 59 3.07 4.41 -2.05
C LYS A 59 2.14 3.90 -0.96
N ILE A 60 2.71 3.21 0.02
CA ILE A 60 1.99 2.87 1.27
C ILE A 60 2.23 4.02 2.23
N LYS A 61 1.15 4.70 2.63
CA LYS A 61 1.25 5.86 3.53
C LYS A 61 1.17 5.46 4.99
N ASN A 62 0.30 4.51 5.33
CA ASN A 62 0.12 4.00 6.70
C ASN A 62 -0.67 2.69 6.65
N VAL A 63 -0.54 1.87 7.69
CA VAL A 63 -1.38 0.69 7.93
C VAL A 63 -2.01 0.79 9.31
N TYR A 64 -3.34 0.66 9.38
CA TYR A 64 -4.09 0.70 10.63
C TYR A 64 -4.72 -0.65 10.95
N GLY A 65 -4.71 -1.01 12.23
CA GLY A 65 -5.42 -2.18 12.75
C GLY A 65 -6.49 -1.78 13.75
N GLN A 66 -7.62 -2.50 13.76
CA GLN A 66 -8.62 -2.41 14.82
C GLN A 66 -8.62 -3.70 15.67
N TYR A 67 -8.48 -3.52 16.98
CA TYR A 67 -8.62 -4.61 17.94
C TYR A 67 -10.08 -5.02 18.10
N ALA A 68 -10.34 -6.32 18.23
CA ALA A 68 -11.62 -6.81 18.71
C ALA A 68 -11.88 -6.28 20.13
N GLN A 69 -13.11 -5.86 20.41
CA GLN A 69 -13.47 -5.33 21.73
C GLN A 69 -13.59 -6.43 22.82
N GLN A 70 -13.68 -7.69 22.40
CA GLN A 70 -13.83 -8.84 23.29
C GLN A 70 -12.50 -9.55 23.50
N LYS A 71 -12.29 -10.09 24.71
CA LYS A 71 -11.13 -10.93 25.01
C LYS A 71 -11.28 -12.31 24.34
N PRO A 72 -10.20 -12.91 23.81
CA PRO A 72 -8.85 -12.37 23.74
C PRO A 72 -8.72 -11.24 22.69
N TYR A 73 -8.01 -10.18 23.06
CA TYR A 73 -7.77 -9.04 22.16
C TYR A 73 -6.86 -9.47 21.01
N HIS A 74 -7.36 -9.31 19.80
CA HIS A 74 -6.64 -9.57 18.56
C HIS A 74 -7.00 -8.51 17.51
N ILE A 75 -6.13 -8.29 16.53
CA ILE A 75 -6.45 -7.40 15.40
C ILE A 75 -7.46 -8.14 14.51
N SER A 76 -8.65 -7.55 14.37
CA SER A 76 -9.79 -8.15 13.64
C SER A 76 -10.03 -7.52 12.27
N LYS A 77 -9.54 -6.29 12.07
CA LYS A 77 -9.66 -5.55 10.80
C LYS A 77 -8.37 -4.80 10.54
N ILE A 78 -7.95 -4.78 9.27
CA ILE A 78 -6.81 -4.00 8.81
C ILE A 78 -7.24 -3.09 7.66
N GLY A 79 -6.74 -1.86 7.66
CA GLY A 79 -6.86 -0.91 6.56
C GLY A 79 -5.48 -0.39 6.15
N ILE A 80 -5.13 -0.55 4.87
CA ILE A 80 -3.86 -0.10 4.30
C ILE A 80 -4.13 1.14 3.46
N LEU A 81 -3.56 2.27 3.85
CA LEU A 81 -3.68 3.53 3.11
C LEU A 81 -2.65 3.57 1.99
N ILE A 82 -3.11 3.66 0.75
CA ILE A 82 -2.25 3.72 -0.43
C ILE A 82 -2.60 4.88 -1.36
N SER A 83 -1.62 5.30 -2.16
CA SER A 83 -1.78 6.24 -3.28
C SER A 83 -0.90 5.80 -4.46
N PRO A 84 -1.27 6.09 -5.71
CA PRO A 84 -0.37 5.81 -6.83
C PRO A 84 0.76 6.85 -6.83
N LEU A 85 1.88 6.51 -7.45
CA LEU A 85 3.03 7.43 -7.60
C LEU A 85 2.99 8.23 -8.90
N PHE A 86 2.43 7.65 -9.95
CA PHE A 86 2.41 8.19 -11.30
C PHE A 86 0.99 8.27 -11.84
N HIS A 87 0.81 9.01 -12.93
CA HIS A 87 -0.49 9.13 -13.60
C HIS A 87 -0.90 7.90 -14.43
N ASP A 88 -0.32 6.74 -14.12
CA ASP A 88 -0.59 5.49 -14.82
C ASP A 88 -1.70 4.72 -14.10
N SER A 89 -2.63 4.18 -14.89
CA SER A 89 -3.79 3.44 -14.39
C SER A 89 -3.39 2.10 -13.79
N ILE A 90 -3.61 1.94 -12.49
CA ILE A 90 -3.33 0.71 -11.74
C ILE A 90 -4.64 -0.03 -11.50
N ASN A 91 -4.81 -1.15 -12.18
CA ASN A 91 -5.98 -2.01 -11.98
C ASN A 91 -5.88 -2.76 -10.65
N LEU A 92 -6.79 -2.46 -9.72
CA LEU A 92 -6.84 -3.08 -8.39
C LEU A 92 -7.61 -4.41 -8.38
N SER A 93 -8.30 -4.75 -9.46
CA SER A 93 -9.14 -5.96 -9.53
C SER A 93 -8.34 -7.26 -9.50
N GLU A 94 -7.09 -7.20 -9.94
CA GLU A 94 -6.18 -8.36 -9.98
C GLU A 94 -5.22 -8.38 -8.79
N TRP A 95 -5.45 -7.53 -7.78
CA TRP A 95 -4.60 -7.50 -6.60
C TRP A 95 -4.94 -8.65 -5.66
N ILE A 96 -3.90 -9.12 -4.97
CA ILE A 96 -3.97 -10.13 -3.94
C ILE A 96 -3.25 -9.58 -2.72
N ILE A 97 -3.88 -9.72 -1.56
CA ILE A 97 -3.27 -9.44 -0.26
C ILE A 97 -2.96 -10.77 0.40
N GLN A 98 -1.70 -11.01 0.74
CA GLN A 98 -1.29 -12.16 1.55
C GLN A 98 -0.95 -11.65 2.95
N LEU A 99 -1.59 -12.22 3.95
CA LEU A 99 -1.31 -11.96 5.36
C LEU A 99 -0.63 -13.20 5.93
N GLN A 100 0.62 -13.03 6.36
CA GLN A 100 1.40 -14.09 6.95
C GLN A 100 1.66 -13.76 8.42
N THR A 101 1.25 -14.68 9.29
CA THR A 101 1.67 -14.73 10.70
C THR A 101 2.66 -15.88 10.88
N THR A 102 3.11 -16.12 12.11
CA THR A 102 3.94 -17.29 12.44
C THR A 102 3.20 -18.62 12.22
N GLU A 103 1.87 -18.61 12.30
CA GLU A 103 1.05 -19.83 12.29
C GLU A 103 0.21 -19.99 11.03
N THR A 104 -0.13 -18.89 10.35
CA THR A 104 -1.11 -18.92 9.26
C THR A 104 -0.66 -18.08 8.07
N LEU A 105 -1.08 -18.53 6.87
CA LEU A 105 -1.07 -17.74 5.65
C LEU A 105 -2.52 -17.57 5.19
N SER A 106 -3.00 -16.34 5.20
CA SER A 106 -4.32 -15.97 4.69
C SER A 106 -4.16 -15.20 3.38
N ILE A 107 -5.02 -15.51 2.39
CA ILE A 107 -5.02 -14.86 1.08
C ILE A 107 -6.36 -14.19 0.89
N TYR A 108 -6.32 -12.92 0.49
CA TYR A 108 -7.50 -12.10 0.21
C TYR A 108 -7.49 -11.68 -1.24
N THR A 109 -8.61 -11.91 -1.92
CA THR A 109 -8.85 -11.45 -3.30
C THR A 109 -9.87 -10.33 -3.31
N PHE A 110 -9.85 -9.50 -4.35
CA PHE A 110 -10.80 -8.41 -4.46
C PHE A 110 -12.24 -8.94 -4.60
N ASN A 111 -13.19 -8.38 -3.85
CA ASN A 111 -14.61 -8.78 -3.93
C ASN A 111 -15.45 -7.92 -4.88
N ASN A 112 -14.81 -7.13 -5.76
CA ASN A 112 -15.51 -6.19 -6.65
C ASN A 112 -16.36 -5.15 -5.90
N THR A 113 -15.97 -4.80 -4.67
CA THR A 113 -16.64 -3.75 -3.89
C THR A 113 -15.67 -2.61 -3.62
N ALA A 114 -15.95 -1.46 -4.23
CA ALA A 114 -15.34 -0.19 -3.93
C ALA A 114 -16.45 0.82 -3.53
N MET A 115 -16.20 1.61 -2.49
CA MET A 115 -17.14 2.63 -2.00
C MET A 115 -16.37 3.88 -1.59
N LYS A 116 -16.97 5.06 -1.72
CA LYS A 116 -16.41 6.28 -1.13
C LYS A 116 -16.60 6.27 0.38
N GLN A 117 -15.67 6.89 1.12
CA GLN A 117 -15.72 6.95 2.58
C GLN A 117 -16.98 7.65 3.11
N GLU A 118 -17.43 8.70 2.44
CA GLU A 118 -18.54 9.57 2.88
C GLU A 118 -18.34 10.03 4.34
N ASP A 119 -19.42 10.12 5.14
CA ASP A 119 -19.38 10.58 6.54
C ASP A 119 -18.98 9.47 7.54
N HIS A 120 -18.54 8.31 7.05
CA HIS A 120 -18.16 7.17 7.90
C HIS A 120 -16.66 7.14 8.21
N THR A 121 -16.30 6.63 9.39
CA THR A 121 -14.90 6.25 9.66
C THR A 121 -14.57 4.93 8.96
N ILE A 122 -13.29 4.72 8.63
CA ILE A 122 -12.82 3.54 7.89
C ILE A 122 -13.29 2.25 8.55
N PHE A 123 -13.22 2.14 9.89
CA PHE A 123 -13.55 0.90 10.62
C PHE A 123 -15.04 0.73 10.95
N THR A 124 -15.86 1.75 10.72
CA THR A 124 -17.33 1.72 10.87
C THR A 124 -18.07 1.77 9.54
N HIS A 125 -17.34 1.70 8.42
CA HIS A 125 -17.89 1.83 7.08
C HIS A 125 -18.77 0.62 6.67
N PRO A 126 -19.93 0.80 6.02
CA PRO A 126 -20.84 -0.30 5.65
C PRO A 126 -20.22 -1.35 4.71
N LEU A 127 -19.14 -0.99 4.00
CA LEU A 127 -18.37 -1.93 3.17
C LEU A 127 -17.91 -3.18 3.94
N TRP A 128 -17.65 -3.08 5.26
CA TRP A 128 -17.26 -4.24 6.08
C TRP A 128 -18.30 -5.37 6.08
N GLU A 129 -19.58 -5.05 5.92
CA GLU A 129 -20.66 -6.04 5.87
C GLU A 129 -20.69 -6.82 4.55
N LYS A 130 -20.02 -6.29 3.51
CA LYS A 130 -19.89 -6.91 2.19
C LYS A 130 -18.62 -7.75 2.04
N LEU A 131 -17.73 -7.75 3.04
CA LEU A 131 -16.47 -8.47 3.01
C LEU A 131 -16.62 -9.88 3.60
N SER A 132 -16.11 -10.86 2.87
CA SER A 132 -15.90 -12.22 3.37
C SER A 132 -14.55 -12.35 4.09
N MET A 133 -14.32 -13.49 4.76
CA MET A 133 -13.06 -13.79 5.47
C MET A 133 -11.84 -13.97 4.56
N SER A 134 -12.05 -14.07 3.24
CA SER A 134 -11.00 -14.24 2.23
C SER A 134 -11.06 -13.18 1.14
N SER A 135 -11.68 -12.03 1.44
CA SER A 135 -11.72 -10.92 0.50
C SER A 135 -11.29 -9.60 1.11
N PHE A 136 -10.82 -8.72 0.25
CA PHE A 136 -10.64 -7.32 0.55
C PHE A 136 -11.55 -6.48 -0.32
N GLY A 137 -11.83 -5.27 0.15
CA GLY A 137 -12.53 -4.24 -0.61
C GLY A 137 -11.80 -2.92 -0.50
N ILE A 138 -12.36 -1.91 -1.14
CA ILE A 138 -11.70 -0.62 -1.32
C ILE A 138 -12.58 0.50 -0.80
N ILE A 139 -12.01 1.38 0.02
CA ILE A 139 -12.66 2.62 0.45
C ILE A 139 -11.90 3.82 -0.13
N GLY A 140 -12.52 4.59 -1.01
CA GLY A 140 -11.96 5.81 -1.58
C GLY A 140 -12.14 7.01 -0.65
N ILE A 141 -11.05 7.65 -0.23
CA ILE A 141 -11.06 8.90 0.54
C ILE A 141 -11.08 10.09 -0.41
N ILE A 142 -10.12 10.09 -1.34
CA ILE A 142 -9.97 11.07 -2.40
C ILE A 142 -9.94 10.27 -3.69
N ASP A 143 -10.89 10.55 -4.56
CA ASP A 143 -11.06 9.94 -5.88
C ASP A 143 -11.58 11.06 -6.78
N LYS A 144 -10.67 11.72 -7.49
CA LYS A 144 -10.97 12.99 -8.16
C LYS A 144 -11.73 12.80 -9.48
N ASP A 145 -11.45 11.71 -10.17
CA ASP A 145 -12.00 11.36 -11.48
C ASP A 145 -13.02 10.21 -11.43
N ASP A 146 -13.39 9.77 -10.23
CA ASP A 146 -14.29 8.65 -9.97
C ASP A 146 -13.80 7.33 -10.61
N SER A 147 -12.49 7.19 -10.84
CA SER A 147 -11.90 6.01 -11.49
C SER A 147 -12.05 4.76 -10.64
N LEU A 148 -12.09 4.93 -9.31
CA LEU A 148 -12.17 3.83 -8.36
C LEU A 148 -13.55 3.14 -8.41
N ILE A 149 -14.62 3.93 -8.50
CA ILE A 149 -16.00 3.42 -8.52
C ILE A 149 -16.31 2.76 -9.87
N HIS A 150 -15.90 3.38 -10.97
CA HIS A 150 -16.31 2.93 -12.30
C HIS A 150 -15.41 1.83 -12.87
N HIS A 151 -14.13 1.82 -12.52
CA HIS A 151 -13.13 0.99 -13.18
C HIS A 151 -12.21 0.22 -12.22
N TYR A 152 -12.39 0.38 -10.90
CA TYR A 152 -11.49 -0.19 -9.88
C TYR A 152 -10.02 0.13 -10.17
N SER A 153 -9.78 1.32 -10.73
CA SER A 153 -8.45 1.76 -11.09
C SER A 153 -8.05 2.98 -10.29
N LEU A 154 -6.75 3.08 -10.06
CA LEU A 154 -6.10 4.18 -9.37
C LEU A 154 -5.13 4.86 -10.33
N SER A 155 -5.36 6.13 -10.66
CA SER A 155 -4.63 6.82 -11.73
C SER A 155 -4.14 8.22 -11.39
N ASP A 156 -4.63 8.89 -10.34
CA ASP A 156 -4.14 10.21 -9.95
C ASP A 156 -3.30 10.09 -8.66
N PRO A 157 -2.04 10.60 -8.59
CA PRO A 157 -1.24 10.63 -7.36
C PRO A 157 -1.89 11.34 -6.17
N SER A 158 -2.92 12.16 -6.41
CA SER A 158 -3.74 12.76 -5.36
C SER A 158 -4.82 11.82 -4.80
N ASP A 159 -5.12 10.72 -5.50
CA ASP A 159 -6.07 9.72 -5.02
C ASP A 159 -5.53 9.03 -3.77
N LEU A 160 -6.45 8.81 -2.83
CA LEU A 160 -6.18 8.18 -1.55
C LEU A 160 -7.22 7.12 -1.30
N ILE A 161 -6.78 5.88 -1.13
CA ILE A 161 -7.68 4.76 -0.93
C ILE A 161 -7.20 3.89 0.23
N PHE A 162 -8.16 3.24 0.88
CA PHE A 162 -7.89 2.15 1.80
C PHE A 162 -8.19 0.81 1.14
N LEU A 163 -7.22 -0.09 1.19
CA LEU A 163 -7.48 -1.53 1.04
C LEU A 163 -7.86 -2.08 2.41
N VAL A 164 -9.06 -2.67 2.53
CA VAL A 164 -9.61 -3.14 3.81
C VAL A 164 -9.96 -4.61 3.77
N PHE A 165 -9.60 -5.35 4.82
CA PHE A 165 -9.86 -6.79 4.93
C PHE A 165 -9.97 -7.25 6.40
N ASN A 166 -10.67 -8.37 6.61
CA ASN A 166 -10.93 -8.93 7.94
C ASN A 166 -9.85 -9.95 8.32
N THR A 167 -9.32 -9.85 9.53
CA THR A 167 -8.23 -10.70 10.04
C THR A 167 -8.65 -11.55 11.25
N SER A 168 -9.95 -11.65 11.52
CA SER A 168 -10.47 -12.39 12.67
C SER A 168 -10.11 -13.88 12.64
N ASN A 169 -9.91 -14.45 11.45
CA ASN A 169 -9.46 -15.83 11.27
C ASN A 169 -7.95 -16.03 11.55
N ALA A 170 -7.13 -15.00 11.37
CA ALA A 170 -5.68 -15.05 11.58
C ALA A 170 -5.28 -14.84 13.05
N SER A 171 -6.21 -14.44 13.92
CA SER A 171 -6.02 -14.30 15.38
C SER A 171 -4.76 -13.52 15.81
N ILE A 172 -4.41 -12.46 15.06
CA ILE A 172 -3.20 -11.66 15.29
C ILE A 172 -3.22 -11.07 16.70
N SER A 173 -2.38 -11.62 17.57
CA SER A 173 -2.25 -11.25 18.97
C SER A 173 -1.10 -10.28 19.18
N LYS A 174 -1.08 -9.61 20.33
CA LYS A 174 0.01 -8.70 20.69
C LYS A 174 1.37 -9.42 20.62
N GLY A 175 2.37 -8.75 20.05
CA GLY A 175 3.73 -9.29 19.89
C GLY A 175 3.92 -10.21 18.70
N ASP A 176 2.87 -10.54 17.95
CA ASP A 176 2.99 -11.38 16.75
C ASP A 176 3.74 -10.62 15.66
N HIS A 177 4.65 -11.34 14.99
CA HIS A 177 5.28 -10.87 13.76
C HIS A 177 4.34 -11.11 12.60
N VAL A 178 3.99 -10.04 11.89
CA VAL A 178 3.06 -10.07 10.76
C VAL A 178 3.74 -9.50 9.53
N SER A 179 3.54 -10.17 8.40
CA SER A 179 3.93 -9.70 7.08
C SER A 179 2.70 -9.62 6.19
N ILE A 180 2.50 -8.48 5.54
CA ILE A 180 1.47 -8.29 4.52
C ILE A 180 2.17 -8.10 3.18
N VAL A 181 1.88 -8.98 2.23
CA VAL A 181 2.37 -8.88 0.86
C VAL A 181 1.22 -8.47 -0.06
N LEU A 182 1.36 -7.32 -0.69
CA LEU A 182 0.49 -6.84 -1.76
C LEU A 182 1.09 -7.28 -3.08
N THR A 183 0.33 -8.00 -3.90
CA THR A 183 0.77 -8.42 -5.24
C THR A 183 -0.27 -8.02 -6.28
N SER A 184 0.17 -7.34 -7.34
CA SER A 184 -0.68 -7.05 -8.51
C SER A 184 -0.58 -8.18 -9.55
N GLY A 185 -1.58 -8.35 -10.40
CA GLY A 185 -1.52 -9.23 -11.58
C GLY A 185 -0.34 -8.94 -12.53
N THR A 186 0.19 -7.71 -12.54
CA THR A 186 1.30 -7.26 -13.39
C THR A 186 2.68 -7.32 -12.73
N SER A 187 2.87 -8.17 -11.72
CA SER A 187 4.16 -8.43 -11.03
C SER A 187 4.68 -7.35 -10.08
N MET A 188 3.88 -6.34 -9.72
CA MET A 188 4.20 -5.44 -8.61
C MET A 188 4.03 -6.22 -7.29
N LYS A 189 5.03 -6.14 -6.43
CA LYS A 189 5.00 -6.75 -5.09
C LYS A 189 5.44 -5.71 -4.07
N LYS A 190 4.72 -5.60 -2.96
CA LYS A 190 5.11 -4.77 -1.83
C LYS A 190 4.91 -5.52 -0.53
N THR A 191 5.88 -5.44 0.38
CA THR A 191 5.83 -6.15 1.65
C THR A 191 5.83 -5.14 2.80
N ILE A 192 4.82 -5.22 3.67
CA ILE A 192 4.76 -4.49 4.94
C ILE A 192 5.05 -5.49 6.04
N THR A 193 5.94 -5.16 6.97
CA THR A 193 6.17 -6.01 8.16
C THR A 193 5.97 -5.19 9.42
N PHE A 194 5.38 -5.79 10.44
CA PHE A 194 5.19 -5.15 11.74
C PHE A 194 5.12 -6.16 12.87
N ILE A 195 5.29 -5.67 14.09
CA ILE A 195 5.02 -6.41 15.32
C ILE A 195 3.70 -5.86 15.88
N ALA A 196 2.72 -6.72 16.09
CA ALA A 196 1.41 -6.31 16.58
C ALA A 196 1.55 -5.61 17.95
N PRO A 197 1.06 -4.36 18.10
CA PRO A 197 1.29 -3.57 19.30
C PRO A 197 0.49 -4.08 20.50
N LEU A 198 0.58 -3.39 21.63
CA LEU A 198 -0.32 -3.63 22.76
C LEU A 198 -1.71 -3.05 22.47
N PRO A 199 -2.81 -3.71 22.90
CA PRO A 199 -4.19 -3.23 22.71
C PRO A 199 -4.51 -2.08 23.69
N THR A 200 -3.76 -0.98 23.59
CA THR A 200 -3.94 0.23 24.42
C THR A 200 -5.03 1.14 23.88
N GLN A 201 -5.32 1.03 22.58
CA GLN A 201 -6.37 1.75 21.87
C GLN A 201 -7.13 0.79 20.97
N ASN A 202 -8.37 1.13 20.63
CA ASN A 202 -9.19 0.31 19.73
C ASN A 202 -8.62 0.30 18.30
N ILE A 203 -8.01 1.39 17.87
CA ILE A 203 -7.37 1.54 16.56
C ILE A 203 -5.90 1.90 16.79
N VAL A 204 -4.99 1.27 16.05
CA VAL A 204 -3.54 1.44 16.19
C VAL A 204 -2.88 1.60 14.82
N SER A 205 -1.80 2.40 14.76
CA SER A 205 -0.86 2.38 13.62
C SER A 205 -0.01 1.12 13.70
N LEU A 206 0.14 0.43 12.59
CA LEU A 206 0.93 -0.80 12.44
C LEU A 206 2.21 -0.56 11.63
N PHE A 207 2.20 0.47 10.78
CA PHE A 207 3.33 0.93 9.96
C PHE A 207 3.36 2.45 9.99
#